data_AF-A0A9D6IUX0-F1
#
_entry.id   AF-A0A9D6IUX0-F1
#
_cell.length_a   1.000
_cell.length_b   1.000
_cell.length_c   1.000
_cell.angle_alpha   90.00
_cell.angle_beta   90.00
_cell.angle_gamma   90.00
#
_symmetry.space_group_name_H-M   'P 1'
#
loop_
_entity.id
_entity.type
_entity.pdbx_description
1 polymer ?
#
loop_
_entity_poly.entity_id
_entity_poly.type
_entity_poly.pdbx_seq_one_letter_code
_entity_poly.pdbx_strand_id
1 'polypeptide(L)' 'MSAEAIFRVFRGDKEGGKLHEYKVPVEEGMVVLDAIHWIQGHAQPDLAVRWNCKA' A
#
# COMPACT_ATOMS: atom_id res chain seq x y z
N MET A 1 -0.71 -7.21 -19.51
CA MET A 1 -1.12 -7.83 -18.24
C MET A 1 -0.26 -7.18 -17.18
N SER A 2 -0.86 -6.42 -16.26
CA SER A 2 -0.13 -5.81 -15.14
C SER A 2 0.42 -6.94 -14.26
N ALA A 3 1.69 -6.86 -13.86
CA ALA A 3 2.25 -7.85 -12.94
C ALA A 3 1.65 -7.64 -11.54
N GLU A 4 1.61 -8.66 -10.70
CA GLU A 4 1.20 -8.50 -9.30
C GLU A 4 2.41 -8.57 -8.38
N ALA A 5 2.47 -7.66 -7.41
CA ALA A 5 3.46 -7.69 -6.34
C ALA A 5 2.76 -7.85 -4.98
N ILE A 6 3.39 -8.62 -4.08
CA ILE A 6 2.91 -8.79 -2.71
C ILE A 6 3.55 -7.72 -1.82
N PHE A 7 2.74 -6.86 -1.24
CA PHE A 7 3.15 -5.87 -0.25
C PHE A 7 2.74 -6.33 1.14
N ARG A 8 3.69 -6.28 2.08
CA ARG A 8 3.43 -6.46 3.51
C ARG A 8 3.39 -5.09 4.17
N VAL A 9 2.20 -4.62 4.51
CA VAL A 9 1.99 -3.31 5.13
C VAL A 9 1.66 -3.50 6.59
N PHE A 10 2.37 -2.80 7.48
CA PHE A 10 2.07 -2.84 8.90
C PHE A 10 0.79 -2.06 9.18
N ARG A 11 -0.14 -2.71 9.89
CA ARG A 11 -1.37 -2.09 10.38
C ARG A 11 -1.46 -2.27 11.88
N GLY A 12 -1.80 -1.18 12.55
CA GLY A 12 -1.89 -1.15 13.99
C GLY A 12 -2.32 0.22 14.50
N ASP A 13 -2.52 0.27 15.80
CA ASP A 13 -2.84 1.47 16.56
C ASP A 13 -1.92 1.57 17.78
N LYS A 14 -2.38 2.25 18.85
CA LYS A 14 -1.61 2.46 20.07
C LYS A 14 -1.37 1.17 20.87
N GLU A 15 -2.19 0.14 20.67
CA GLU A 15 -2.14 -1.11 21.44
C GLU A 15 -1.29 -2.19 20.75
N GLY A 16 -1.02 -2.04 19.46
CA GLY A 16 -0.14 -2.93 18.70
C GLY A 16 -0.50 -3.01 17.23
N GLY A 17 0.07 -4.00 16.53
CA GLY A 17 -0.20 -4.20 15.11
C GLY A 17 0.49 -5.42 14.52
N LYS A 18 0.20 -5.67 13.24
CA LYS A 18 0.76 -6.79 12.47
C LYS A 18 0.97 -6.42 11.01
N LEU A 19 1.79 -7.21 10.32
CA LEU A 19 1.92 -7.10 8.86
C LEU A 19 0.72 -7.78 8.20
N HIS A 20 0.11 -7.07 7.26
CA HIS A 20 -0.94 -7.58 6.40
C HIS A 20 -0.43 -7.64 4.96
N GLU A 21 -0.78 -8.73 4.26
CA GLU A 21 -0.41 -8.93 2.86
C GLU A 21 -1.47 -8.39 1.91
N TYR A 22 -1.01 -7.66 0.89
CA TYR A 22 -1.83 -7.11 -0.18
C TYR A 22 -1.21 -7.49 -1.52
N LYS A 23 -2.04 -8.03 -2.42
CA LYS A 23 -1.66 -8.19 -3.82
C LYS A 23 -2.01 -6.91 -4.54
N VAL A 24 -1.02 -6.28 -5.16
CA VAL A 24 -1.16 -4.99 -5.82
C VAL A 24 -0.76 -5.16 -7.29
N PRO A 25 -1.64 -4.78 -8.24
CA PRO A 25 -1.24 -4.69 -9.63
C PRO A 25 -0.20 -3.58 -9.78
N VAL A 26 0.91 -3.90 -10.45
CA VAL A 26 2.02 -2.98 -10.70
C VAL A 26 2.20 -2.75 -12.19
N GLU A 27 2.56 -1.52 -12.53
CA GLU A 27 2.79 -1.03 -13.89
C GLU A 27 4.13 -0.31 -13.98
N GLU A 28 4.67 -0.19 -15.18
CA GLU A 28 5.93 0.51 -15.40
C GLU A 28 5.85 1.97 -14.92
N GLY A 29 6.86 2.42 -14.17
CA GLY A 29 6.89 3.75 -13.58
C GLY A 29 6.18 3.90 -12.23
N MET A 30 5.45 2.88 -11.75
CA MET A 30 4.89 2.92 -10.40
C MET A 30 5.99 2.89 -9.33
N VAL A 31 5.89 3.79 -8.36
CA VAL A 31 6.71 3.79 -7.16
C VAL A 31 5.95 3.18 -5.98
N VAL A 32 6.64 2.92 -4.86
CA VAL A 32 6.01 2.33 -3.66
C VAL A 32 4.80 3.13 -3.20
N LEU A 33 4.86 4.47 -3.28
CA LEU A 33 3.73 5.32 -2.90
C LEU A 33 2.48 5.07 -3.78
N ASP A 34 2.65 4.75 -5.06
CA ASP A 34 1.52 4.38 -5.93
C ASP A 34 0.87 3.08 -5.47
N ALA A 35 1.68 2.08 -5.11
CA ALA A 35 1.17 0.82 -4.58
C ALA A 35 0.42 1.04 -3.25
N ILE A 36 0.93 1.91 -2.37
CA ILE A 36 0.27 2.25 -1.10
C ILE A 36 -1.05 3.00 -1.35
N HIS A 37 -1.09 3.95 -2.29
CA HIS A 37 -2.34 4.61 -2.69
C HIS A 37 -3.34 3.66 -3.33
N TRP A 38 -2.86 2.70 -4.12
CA TRP A 38 -3.73 1.69 -4.69
C TRP A 38 -4.37 0.84 -3.59
N ILE A 39 -3.58 0.38 -2.61
CA ILE A 39 -4.10 -0.35 -1.44
C ILE A 39 -5.12 0.51 -0.70
N GLN A 40 -4.81 1.78 -0.45
CA GLN A 40 -5.72 2.71 0.23
C GLN A 40 -7.03 2.90 -0.56
N GLY A 41 -6.96 3.09 -1.88
CA GLY A 41 -8.14 3.34 -2.70
C GLY A 41 -9.04 2.11 -2.95
N HIS A 42 -8.47 0.90 -2.95
CA HIS A 42 -9.18 -0.29 -3.45
C HIS A 42 -9.32 -1.40 -2.42
N ALA A 43 -8.32 -1.60 -1.57
CA ALA A 43 -8.27 -2.75 -0.66
C ALA A 43 -8.57 -2.35 0.79
N GLN A 44 -8.06 -1.23 1.27
CA GLN A 44 -8.18 -0.75 2.66
C GLN A 44 -8.30 0.79 2.72
N PRO A 45 -9.52 1.32 2.55
CA PRO A 45 -9.82 2.76 2.61
C PRO A 45 -9.43 3.44 3.92
N ASP A 46 -9.33 2.69 5.00
CA ASP A 46 -8.98 3.16 6.34
C ASP A 46 -7.46 3.07 6.64
N LEU A 47 -6.65 2.71 5.65
CA LEU A 47 -5.20 2.66 5.80
C LEU A 47 -4.66 4.08 6.04
N ALA A 48 -4.04 4.28 7.19
CA ALA A 48 -3.36 5.52 7.51
C ALA A 48 -2.06 5.63 6.70
N VAL A 49 -1.95 6.69 5.87
CA VAL A 49 -0.77 6.96 5.04
C VAL A 49 -0.40 8.43 5.17
N ARG A 50 0.88 8.72 5.38
CA ARG A 50 1.43 10.09 5.29
C ARG A 50 2.61 10.09 4.34
N TRP A 51 2.61 11.04 3.43
CA TRP A 51 3.69 11.32 2.48
C TRP A 51 3.82 12.83 2.31
N ASN A 52 4.93 13.28 1.75
CA ASN A 52 5.17 14.69 1.47
C ASN A 52 5.21 14.93 -0.04
N CYS A 53 6.41 14.97 -0.62
CA CYS A 53 6.58 15.12 -2.06
C CYS A 53 6.50 13.75 -2.74
N LYS A 54 5.84 13.71 -3.89
CA LYS A 54 5.92 12.62 -4.87
C LYS A 54 6.73 13.13 -6.05
N ALA A 55 7.79 12.42 -6.42
CA ALA A 55 8.61 12.72 -7.60
C ALA A 55 7.87 12.30 -8.87
#